data_AF-A0A2V3W2V1-F1
#
_entry.id   AF-A0A2V3W2V1-F1
#
_cell.length_a   1.000
_cell.length_b   1.000
_cell.length_c   1.000
_cell.angle_alpha   90.00
_cell.angle_beta   90.00
_cell.angle_gamma   90.00
#
_symmetry.space_group_name_H-M   'P 1'
#
loop_
_entity.id
_entity.type
_entity.pdbx_description
1 polymer ?
#
loop_
_entity_poly.entity_id
_entity_poly.type
_entity_poly.pdbx_seq_one_letter_code
_entity_poly.pdbx_strand_id
1 'polypeptide(L)'
;MDKELKVILCILFVLLGFFVVMWLRFAAFIVSLDNSFAKQDILISPLYLGYLITFASTPIAYLLGMDKSKKNKYRVWGIAIMFPISLPLSYSIGITYSFIVRTPWGTLLMLYIFPLVFIVGVILLLVGIFKKEEIK
;
A
#
# COMPACT_ATOMS: atom_id res chain seq x y z
N MET A 1 -23.51 -8.35 5.28
CA MET A 1 -22.24 -7.65 5.04
C MET A 1 -21.99 -6.75 6.23
N ASP A 2 -21.03 -7.11 7.09
CA ASP A 2 -20.82 -6.45 8.38
C ASP A 2 -20.50 -4.96 8.22
N LYS A 3 -21.02 -4.14 9.14
CA LYS A 3 -20.85 -2.67 9.18
C LYS A 3 -19.37 -2.27 9.10
N GLU A 4 -18.52 -3.05 9.75
CA GLU A 4 -17.06 -2.98 9.73
C GLU A 4 -16.47 -3.12 8.32
N LEU A 5 -16.96 -4.08 7.52
CA LEU A 5 -16.48 -4.31 6.16
C LEU A 5 -16.83 -3.14 5.24
N LYS A 6 -17.99 -2.51 5.46
CA LYS A 6 -18.38 -1.28 4.74
C LYS A 6 -17.45 -0.12 5.07
N VAL A 7 -17.06 0.04 6.34
CA VAL A 7 -16.14 1.11 6.78
C VAL A 7 -14.75 0.88 6.18
N ILE A 8 -14.23 -0.34 6.24
CA ILE A 8 -12.94 -0.69 5.61
C ILE A 8 -13.01 -0.44 4.11
N LEU A 9 -14.07 -0.86 3.44
CA LEU A 9 -14.24 -0.64 2.00
C LEU A 9 -14.33 0.86 1.64
N CYS A 10 -14.96 1.66 2.50
CA CYS A 10 -15.07 3.11 2.30
C CYS A 10 -13.70 3.80 2.49
N ILE A 11 -12.96 3.44 3.54
CA ILE A 11 -11.59 3.92 3.78
C ILE A 11 -10.67 3.48 2.63
N LEU A 12 -10.82 2.24 2.16
CA LEU A 12 -10.10 1.70 1.02
C LEU A 12 -10.38 2.52 -0.25
N PHE A 13 -11.65 2.84 -0.51
CA PHE A 13 -12.07 3.59 -1.69
C PHE A 13 -11.53 5.03 -1.67
N VAL A 14 -11.54 5.67 -0.50
CA VAL A 14 -10.96 7.01 -0.31
C VAL A 14 -9.44 6.98 -0.49
N LEU A 15 -8.75 6.00 0.10
CA LEU A 15 -7.30 5.80 -0.06
C LEU A 15 -6.93 5.49 -1.51
N LEU A 16 -7.71 4.64 -2.18
CA LEU A 16 -7.51 4.30 -3.59
C LEU A 16 -7.66 5.55 -4.47
N GLY A 17 -8.68 6.37 -4.23
CA GLY A 17 -8.89 7.63 -4.96
C GLY A 17 -7.72 8.61 -4.79
N PHE A 18 -7.30 8.85 -3.55
CA PHE A 18 -6.15 9.71 -3.25
C PHE A 18 -4.88 9.18 -3.93
N PHE A 19 -4.70 7.86 -3.94
CA PHE A 19 -3.49 7.24 -4.46
C PHE A 19 -3.47 7.12 -6.00
N VAL A 20 -4.62 6.93 -6.65
CA VAL A 20 -4.73 7.02 -8.13
C VAL A 20 -4.34 8.40 -8.60
N VAL A 21 -4.76 9.46 -7.89
CA VAL A 21 -4.33 10.84 -8.18
C VAL A 21 -2.82 10.99 -7.98
N MET A 22 -2.26 10.38 -6.93
CA MET A 22 -0.83 10.39 -6.67
C MET A 22 -0.02 9.63 -7.75
N TRP A 23 -0.55 8.51 -8.25
CA TRP A 23 0.04 7.73 -9.34
C TRP A 23 -0.06 8.42 -10.69
N LEU A 24 -1.18 9.10 -10.99
CA LEU A 24 -1.30 9.93 -12.18
C LEU A 24 -0.30 11.08 -12.16
N ARG A 25 -0.13 11.73 -11.00
CA ARG A 25 0.92 12.74 -10.80
C ARG A 25 2.32 12.15 -10.96
N PHE A 26 2.54 10.93 -10.49
CA PHE A 26 3.81 10.24 -10.66
C PHE A 26 4.08 9.86 -12.13
N ALA A 27 3.09 9.34 -12.85
CA ALA A 27 3.21 9.04 -14.28
C ALA A 27 3.49 10.31 -15.09
N ALA A 28 2.80 11.42 -14.78
CA ALA A 28 3.08 12.73 -15.35
C ALA A 28 4.51 13.22 -15.01
N PHE A 29 4.98 12.94 -13.80
CA PHE A 29 6.35 13.24 -13.39
C PHE A 29 7.40 12.42 -14.17
N ILE A 30 7.19 11.11 -14.38
CA ILE A 30 8.05 10.24 -15.22
C ILE A 30 8.10 10.70 -16.67
N VAL A 31 6.99 11.16 -17.24
CA VAL A 31 6.97 11.66 -18.62
C VAL A 31 7.66 13.02 -18.75
N SER A 32 7.64 13.83 -17.69
CA SER A 32 8.25 15.18 -17.69
C SER A 32 9.74 15.20 -17.29
N LEU A 33 10.37 14.03 -17.17
CA LEU A 33 11.59 13.79 -16.40
C LEU A 33 12.92 14.05 -17.16
N ASP A 34 12.86 14.67 -18.34
CA ASP A 34 14.08 15.02 -19.08
C ASP A 34 14.91 16.13 -18.42
N ASN A 35 14.34 16.94 -17.49
CA ASN A 35 14.98 18.19 -17.04
C ASN A 35 15.05 18.46 -15.51
N SER A 36 14.72 17.52 -14.59
CA SER A 36 14.41 17.91 -13.20
C SER A 36 15.06 17.12 -12.05
N PHE A 37 16.38 16.89 -12.11
CA PHE A 37 17.13 16.54 -10.88
C PHE A 37 17.17 17.68 -9.85
N ALA A 38 17.01 18.93 -10.28
CA ALA A 38 17.05 20.11 -9.40
C ALA A 38 15.80 20.29 -8.51
N LYS A 39 14.75 19.49 -8.68
CA LYS A 39 13.49 19.58 -7.89
C LYS A 39 13.32 18.45 -6.87
N GLN A 40 14.32 17.57 -6.77
CA GLN A 40 14.24 16.31 -6.03
C GLN A 40 14.28 16.49 -4.49
N ASP A 41 14.74 17.63 -3.98
CA ASP A 41 14.70 17.99 -2.55
C ASP A 41 13.27 18.17 -2.02
N ILE A 42 12.32 18.53 -2.90
CA ILE A 42 10.88 18.64 -2.56
C ILE A 42 10.24 17.25 -2.38
N LEU A 43 10.89 16.18 -2.87
CA LEU A 43 10.36 14.81 -2.86
C LEU A 43 10.69 14.02 -1.58
N ILE A 44 11.52 14.60 -0.70
CA ILE A 44 11.89 14.01 0.60
C ILE A 44 10.64 13.88 1.51
N SER A 45 9.70 14.82 1.44
CA SER A 45 8.48 14.81 2.25
C SER A 45 7.48 13.69 1.88
N PRO A 46 7.16 13.44 0.59
CA PRO A 46 6.35 12.28 0.18
C PRO A 46 6.91 10.90 0.59
N LEU A 47 8.23 10.74 0.63
CA LEU A 47 8.86 9.46 0.99
C LEU A 47 8.56 9.07 2.45
N TYR A 48 8.75 10.01 3.38
CA TYR A 48 8.48 9.74 4.80
C TYR A 48 6.99 9.53 5.08
N LEU A 49 6.12 10.23 4.33
CA LEU A 49 4.68 10.03 4.42
C LEU A 49 4.28 8.60 4.05
N GLY A 50 4.87 8.01 3.01
CA GLY A 50 4.56 6.63 2.65
C GLY A 50 4.93 5.64 3.76
N TYR A 51 6.14 5.73 4.32
CA TYR A 51 6.52 4.88 5.46
C TYR A 51 5.63 5.10 6.70
N LEU A 52 5.27 6.35 7.01
CA LEU A 52 4.35 6.67 8.11
C LEU A 52 2.97 6.04 7.91
N ILE A 53 2.42 6.11 6.69
CA ILE A 53 1.13 5.49 6.37
C ILE A 53 1.21 3.96 6.51
N THR A 54 2.28 3.34 6.03
CA THR A 54 2.49 1.88 6.21
C THR A 54 2.61 1.50 7.69
N PHE A 55 3.33 2.31 8.48
CA PHE A 55 3.48 2.08 9.91
C PHE A 55 2.16 2.26 10.66
N ALA A 56 1.34 3.25 10.28
CA ALA A 56 0.03 3.51 10.87
C ALA A 56 -1.04 2.48 10.45
N SER A 57 -0.98 1.94 9.23
CA SER A 57 -1.94 0.95 8.74
C SER A 57 -1.81 -0.40 9.43
N THR A 58 -0.62 -0.74 9.92
CA THR A 58 -0.33 -1.98 10.65
C THR A 58 -1.12 -2.10 11.98
N PRO A 59 -1.06 -1.15 12.94
CA PRO A 59 -1.84 -1.20 14.17
C PRO A 59 -3.34 -1.08 13.91
N ILE A 60 -3.77 -0.33 12.89
CA ILE A 60 -5.19 -0.27 12.49
C ILE A 60 -5.67 -1.66 12.05
N ALA A 61 -4.91 -2.36 11.22
CA ALA A 61 -5.24 -3.73 10.80
C ALA A 61 -5.24 -4.71 11.99
N TYR A 62 -4.34 -4.53 12.96
CA TYR A 62 -4.32 -5.32 14.18
C TYR A 62 -5.58 -5.12 15.02
N LEU A 63 -5.97 -3.86 15.28
CA LEU A 63 -7.16 -3.52 16.05
C LEU A 63 -8.45 -4.05 15.37
N LEU A 64 -8.56 -3.92 14.05
CA LEU A 64 -9.69 -4.45 13.28
C LEU A 64 -9.76 -5.99 13.27
N GLY A 65 -8.61 -6.65 13.47
CA GLY A 65 -8.51 -8.10 13.61
C GLY A 65 -8.66 -8.61 15.05
N MET A 66 -8.71 -7.72 16.05
CA MET A 66 -8.86 -8.06 17.46
C MET A 66 -10.27 -8.60 17.71
N ASP A 67 -10.40 -9.63 18.54
CA ASP A 67 -11.66 -10.35 18.84
C ASP A 67 -12.35 -11.06 17.66
N LYS A 68 -11.74 -11.09 16.47
CA LYS A 68 -12.26 -11.82 15.30
C LYS A 68 -11.77 -13.27 15.27
N SER A 69 -12.55 -14.14 14.63
CA SER A 69 -12.13 -15.51 14.33
C SER A 69 -10.86 -15.52 13.47
N LYS A 70 -10.06 -16.60 13.56
CA LYS A 70 -8.82 -16.75 12.76
C LYS A 70 -9.08 -16.48 11.26
N LYS A 71 -10.21 -16.94 10.73
CA LYS A 71 -10.68 -16.71 9.36
C LYS A 71 -10.81 -15.22 9.03
N ASN A 72 -11.51 -14.47 9.87
CA ASN A 72 -11.73 -13.04 9.66
C ASN A 72 -10.44 -12.23 9.83
N LYS A 73 -9.54 -12.65 10.72
CA LYS A 73 -8.21 -12.05 10.86
C LYS A 73 -7.43 -12.11 9.55
N TYR A 74 -7.40 -13.27 8.88
CA TYR A 74 -6.74 -13.39 7.57
C TYR A 74 -7.38 -12.51 6.48
N ARG A 75 -8.71 -12.36 6.48
CA ARG A 75 -9.38 -11.44 5.55
C ARG A 75 -8.98 -9.98 5.78
N VAL A 76 -9.00 -9.52 7.03
CA VAL A 76 -8.62 -8.15 7.40
C VAL A 76 -7.16 -7.88 7.02
N TRP A 77 -6.25 -8.80 7.35
CA TRP A 77 -4.84 -8.69 6.99
C TRP A 77 -4.61 -8.72 5.47
N GLY A 78 -5.35 -9.55 4.73
CA GLY A 78 -5.28 -9.58 3.27
C GLY A 78 -5.65 -8.23 2.65
N ILE A 79 -6.77 -7.64 3.06
CA ILE A 79 -7.21 -6.31 2.58
C ILE A 79 -6.21 -5.22 2.98
N ALA A 80 -5.71 -5.26 4.22
CA ALA A 80 -4.73 -4.28 4.71
C ALA A 80 -3.40 -4.36 3.94
N ILE A 81 -2.93 -5.56 3.64
CA ILE A 81 -1.69 -5.74 2.87
C ILE A 81 -1.88 -5.30 1.42
N MET A 82 -3.02 -5.63 0.82
CA MET A 82 -3.30 -5.32 -0.59
C MET A 82 -3.23 -3.83 -0.93
N PHE A 83 -3.64 -2.93 -0.03
CA PHE A 83 -3.75 -1.51 -0.39
C PHE A 83 -3.05 -0.60 0.61
N PRO A 84 -3.49 -0.46 1.88
CA PRO A 84 -2.90 0.53 2.78
C PRO A 84 -1.46 0.23 3.22
N ILE A 85 -0.93 -0.97 2.93
CA ILE A 85 0.48 -1.33 3.16
C ILE A 85 1.25 -1.34 1.84
N SER A 86 0.84 -2.14 0.85
CA SER A 86 1.61 -2.36 -0.39
C SER A 86 1.88 -1.05 -1.15
N LEU A 87 0.85 -0.21 -1.34
CA LEU A 87 0.88 1.01 -2.15
C LEU A 87 1.88 2.04 -1.60
N PRO A 88 1.74 2.52 -0.34
CA PRO A 88 2.66 3.50 0.21
C PRO A 88 4.07 2.92 0.44
N LEU A 89 4.18 1.62 0.76
CA LEU A 89 5.47 0.97 0.95
C LEU A 89 6.27 0.90 -0.36
N SER A 90 5.63 0.43 -1.44
CA SER A 90 6.28 0.34 -2.75
C SER A 90 6.72 1.71 -3.25
N TYR A 91 5.88 2.73 -3.08
CA TYR A 91 6.22 4.10 -3.47
C TYR A 91 7.46 4.60 -2.73
N SER A 92 7.49 4.43 -1.40
CA SER A 92 8.61 4.86 -0.58
C SER A 92 9.91 4.15 -0.95
N ILE A 93 9.85 2.84 -1.19
CA ILE A 93 11.00 2.03 -1.61
C ILE A 93 11.51 2.47 -2.99
N GLY A 94 10.61 2.67 -3.97
CA GLY A 94 10.99 3.11 -5.32
C GLY A 94 11.71 4.46 -5.32
N ILE A 95 11.20 5.43 -4.57
CA ILE A 95 11.84 6.73 -4.40
C ILE A 95 13.17 6.60 -3.65
N THR A 96 13.22 5.82 -2.58
CA THR A 96 14.48 5.58 -1.84
C THR A 96 15.56 5.03 -2.77
N TYR A 97 15.20 4.06 -3.62
CA TYR A 97 16.14 3.47 -4.56
C TYR A 97 16.60 4.45 -5.65
N SER A 98 15.70 5.29 -6.17
CA SER A 98 16.07 6.32 -7.14
C SER A 98 17.03 7.38 -6.56
N PHE A 99 16.90 7.69 -5.27
CA PHE A 99 17.87 8.52 -4.54
C PHE A 99 19.25 7.85 -4.42
N ILE A 100 19.29 6.55 -4.07
CA ILE A 100 20.55 5.81 -3.90
C ILE A 100 21.32 5.73 -5.22
N VAL A 101 20.63 5.33 -6.30
CA VAL A 101 21.24 5.15 -7.62
C VAL A 101 21.37 6.49 -8.37
N ARG A 102 20.83 7.57 -7.79
CA ARG A 102 20.79 8.93 -8.38
C ARG A 102 20.28 8.92 -9.81
N THR A 103 19.26 8.10 -10.08
CA THR A 103 18.62 8.00 -11.40
C THR A 103 17.12 7.89 -11.25
N PRO A 104 16.32 8.65 -12.02
CA PRO A 104 14.87 8.68 -11.84
C PRO A 104 14.21 7.38 -12.26
N TRP A 105 14.86 6.66 -13.17
CA TRP A 105 14.54 5.30 -13.60
C TRP A 105 14.54 4.31 -12.43
N GLY A 106 15.30 4.57 -11.36
CA GLY A 106 15.27 3.76 -10.15
C GLY A 106 13.88 3.72 -9.51
N THR A 107 13.05 4.74 -9.76
CA THR A 107 11.69 4.78 -9.21
C THR A 107 10.78 3.70 -9.81
N LEU A 108 11.10 3.19 -11.00
CA LEU A 108 10.37 2.05 -11.59
C LEU A 108 10.44 0.79 -10.73
N LEU A 109 11.39 0.70 -9.78
CA LEU A 109 11.44 -0.41 -8.83
C LEU A 109 10.10 -0.61 -8.09
N MET A 110 9.35 0.47 -7.84
CA MET A 110 8.05 0.33 -7.18
C MET A 110 7.03 -0.48 -8.00
N LEU A 111 7.13 -0.47 -9.33
CA LEU A 111 6.27 -1.29 -10.21
C LEU A 111 6.51 -2.79 -10.02
N TYR A 112 7.68 -3.18 -9.50
CA TYR A 112 8.00 -4.58 -9.19
C TYR A 112 7.67 -4.92 -7.74
N ILE A 113 7.96 -4.01 -6.81
CA ILE A 113 7.68 -4.20 -5.38
C ILE A 113 6.17 -4.22 -5.10
N PHE A 114 5.40 -3.34 -5.77
CA PHE A 114 3.96 -3.26 -5.56
C PHE A 114 3.24 -4.60 -5.84
N PRO A 115 3.37 -5.23 -7.02
CA PRO A 115 2.73 -6.51 -7.30
C PRO A 115 3.18 -7.61 -6.34
N LEU A 116 4.45 -7.62 -5.94
CA LEU A 116 4.98 -8.62 -5.02
C LEU A 116 4.29 -8.56 -3.66
N VAL A 117 4.20 -7.38 -3.05
CA VAL A 117 3.51 -7.19 -1.77
C VAL A 117 2.00 -7.36 -1.92
N PHE A 118 1.43 -6.92 -3.04
CA PHE A 118 0.02 -7.09 -3.35
C PHE A 118 -0.38 -8.57 -3.41
N ILE A 119 0.41 -9.42 -4.08
CA ILE A 119 0.17 -10.86 -4.17
C ILE A 119 0.18 -11.51 -2.78
N VAL A 120 1.06 -11.09 -1.87
CA VAL A 120 1.04 -11.57 -0.48
C VAL A 120 -0.31 -11.26 0.18
N GLY A 121 -0.84 -10.05 -0.05
CA GLY A 121 -2.18 -9.66 0.40
C GLY A 121 -3.29 -10.53 -0.22
N VAL A 122 -3.20 -10.83 -1.51
CA VAL A 122 -4.11 -11.75 -2.23
C VAL A 122 -4.10 -13.13 -1.58
N ILE A 123 -2.93 -13.72 -1.35
CA ILE A 123 -2.79 -15.05 -0.76
C ILE A 123 -3.45 -15.10 0.63
N LEU A 124 -3.16 -14.11 1.49
CA LEU A 124 -3.77 -14.02 2.82
C LEU A 124 -5.29 -13.86 2.77
N LEU A 125 -5.79 -13.08 1.81
CA LEU A 125 -7.22 -12.91 1.60
C LEU A 125 -7.89 -14.22 1.16
N LEU A 126 -7.29 -14.94 0.22
CA LEU A 126 -7.79 -16.24 -0.24
C LEU A 126 -7.81 -17.26 0.90
N VAL A 127 -6.75 -17.32 1.71
CA VAL A 127 -6.71 -18.15 2.91
C VAL A 127 -7.86 -17.77 3.86
N GLY A 128 -8.10 -16.49 4.09
CA GLY A 128 -9.22 -16.02 4.91
C GLY A 128 -10.60 -16.30 4.30
N ILE A 129 -10.72 -16.40 2.98
CA ILE A 129 -11.98 -16.73 2.31
C ILE A 129 -12.28 -18.22 2.41
N PHE A 130 -11.31 -19.07 2.08
CA PHE A 130 -11.45 -20.53 2.00
C PHE A 130 -11.30 -21.25 3.33
N LYS A 131 -10.71 -20.61 4.35
CA LYS A 131 -10.61 -21.20 5.68
C LYS A 131 -12.02 -21.42 6.24
N LYS A 132 -12.35 -22.69 6.50
CA LYS A 132 -13.58 -23.06 7.20
C LYS A 132 -13.57 -22.45 8.60
N GLU A 133 -14.74 -22.06 9.10
CA GLU A 133 -14.86 -21.62 10.48
C GLU A 133 -14.49 -22.80 11.39
N GLU A 134 -13.41 -22.63 12.17
CA GLU A 134 -13.14 -23.51 13.29
C GLU A 134 -14.32 -23.32 14.25
N ILE A 135 -15.20 -24.32 14.32
CA ILE A 135 -16.24 -24.41 15.34
C ILE A 135 -15.49 -24.40 16.67
N LYS A 136 -15.61 -23.30 17.41
CA LYS A 136 -15.09 -23.19 18.77
C LYS A 136 -16.00 -23.94 19.72
#